data_AF-A0A1F8P9I8-F1
#
_entry.id   AF-A0A1F8P9I8-F1
#
_cell.length_a   1.000
_cell.length_b   1.000
_cell.length_c   1.000
_cell.angle_alpha   90.00
_cell.angle_beta   90.00
_cell.angle_gamma   90.00
#
_symmetry.space_group_name_H-M   'P 1'
#
loop_
_entity.id
_entity.type
_entity.pdbx_description
1 polymer ?
#
loop_
_entity_poly.entity_id
_entity_poly.type
_entity_poly.pdbx_seq_one_letter_code
_entity_poly.pdbx_strand_id
1 'polypeptide(L)'
;MKKFAEEVVKYFWIPVIMAVVSYIFFQLKDVVLGIIVLVALSAVYTLVRLYFMHKKWWLIIILVVVVFGSVGVYFLRTPDITLTINGEDVTGTSISTAAGTITINPAPQNGLYNKGAVVTLHASPSGGYDFGGWTGTDDDGVNPTMVTMNSNKDVKANFVSRFLLIINNEQVIGSFVSFPEGSVSIDPAPDSDGKYASGTTVKLTVDANTGYDWTGWSGTRDDKANPTTVIMSGGNKQVTILFEGRFALTVSNQLVIGSAVGFPEGSVTVSPAPGDDGKYAYGTRVTLTASAEPGYGWKSWTGTSGDTANPTMVTINSDKHIAINWEFRYLATINNEAISGSSMNLTGGTVAIDPAPGADGAYSKNTKVTFTATATAGYRFDRWGGDVSGTANAVTLTLNSDKNLTAIFIRLYNLTAVTSPGAGGAVSPGSGTYDEGANVTITVTPAEGYRFDRWGGDASGNVTSTTITMNADKSVTAIFIKLYTLTITVSPPEGGVVSTANGTYDEGASVTITATAAEGYVFDHWEGDVTGTDATVTITMDGNKNLTAIFVPSP
;
A
#
# COMPACT_ATOMS: atom_id res chain seq x y z
N MET A 1 29.67 27.59 -138.84
CA MET A 1 28.99 27.40 -137.53
C MET A 1 28.35 26.01 -137.37
N LYS A 2 27.45 25.56 -138.25
CA LYS A 2 26.80 24.23 -138.10
C LYS A 2 27.78 23.05 -138.01
N LYS A 3 28.80 23.04 -138.88
CA LYS A 3 29.88 22.04 -138.88
C LYS A 3 30.74 22.08 -137.61
N PHE A 4 30.98 23.28 -137.06
CA PHE A 4 31.74 23.47 -135.82
C PHE A 4 30.97 22.95 -134.59
N ALA A 5 29.66 23.18 -134.52
CA ALA A 5 28.83 22.65 -133.44
C ALA A 5 28.74 21.11 -133.46
N GLU A 6 28.64 20.51 -134.66
CA GLU A 6 28.69 19.05 -134.82
C GLU A 6 30.02 18.46 -134.34
N GLU A 7 31.15 19.11 -134.65
CA GLU A 7 32.45 18.65 -134.20
C GLU A 7 32.66 18.82 -132.68
N VAL A 8 32.20 19.92 -132.08
CA VAL A 8 32.27 20.12 -130.61
C VAL A 8 31.45 19.07 -129.87
N VAL A 9 30.27 18.72 -130.34
CA VAL A 9 29.46 17.66 -129.70
C VAL A 9 30.14 16.30 -129.87
N LYS A 10 30.63 15.99 -131.07
CA LYS A 10 31.17 14.67 -131.40
C LYS A 10 32.52 14.39 -130.72
N TYR A 11 33.39 15.40 -130.65
CA TYR A 11 34.77 15.23 -130.16
C TYR A 11 34.99 15.72 -128.73
N PHE A 12 34.10 16.54 -128.16
CA PHE A 12 34.24 17.02 -126.77
C PHE A 12 33.15 16.48 -125.83
N TRP A 13 31.86 16.67 -126.16
CA TRP A 13 30.78 16.30 -125.23
C TRP A 13 30.52 14.80 -125.12
N ILE A 14 30.59 14.04 -126.22
CA ILE A 14 30.40 12.58 -126.18
C ILE A 14 31.46 11.89 -125.28
N PRO A 15 32.76 12.17 -125.41
CA PRO A 15 33.77 11.58 -124.53
C PRO A 15 33.60 11.99 -123.05
N VAL A 16 33.27 13.26 -122.77
CA VAL A 16 33.07 13.75 -121.39
C VAL A 16 31.88 13.04 -120.72
N ILE A 17 30.77 12.88 -121.44
CA ILE A 17 29.59 12.17 -120.92
C ILE A 17 29.93 10.69 -120.68
N MET A 18 30.63 10.03 -121.60
CA MET A 18 31.06 8.64 -121.44
C MET A 18 31.99 8.45 -120.23
N ALA A 19 32.89 9.39 -119.97
CA ALA A 19 33.78 9.36 -118.81
C ALA A 19 33.02 9.53 -117.48
N VAL A 20 32.07 10.46 -117.41
CA VAL A 20 31.23 10.67 -116.20
C VAL A 20 30.33 9.46 -115.94
N VAL A 21 29.73 8.88 -116.99
CA VAL A 21 28.90 7.67 -116.89
C VAL A 21 29.73 6.48 -116.41
N SER A 22 30.97 6.34 -116.88
CA SER A 22 31.88 5.27 -116.44
C SER A 22 32.34 5.45 -114.99
N TYR A 23 32.57 6.69 -114.53
CA TYR A 23 32.93 6.99 -113.14
C TYR A 23 31.78 6.66 -112.17
N ILE A 24 30.54 6.96 -112.55
CA ILE A 24 29.34 6.63 -111.76
C ILE A 24 29.17 5.11 -111.68
N PHE A 25 29.42 4.38 -112.78
CA PHE A 25 29.34 2.91 -112.81
C PHE A 25 30.33 2.24 -111.85
N PHE A 26 31.53 2.81 -111.69
CA PHE A 26 32.56 2.27 -110.79
C PHE A 26 32.22 2.42 -109.30
N GLN A 27 31.36 3.37 -108.92
CA GLN A 27 31.01 3.63 -107.51
C GLN A 27 29.75 2.91 -107.02
N LEU A 28 28.98 2.28 -107.91
CA LEU A 28 27.72 1.59 -107.56
C LEU A 28 28.00 0.12 -107.21
N LYS A 29 27.91 -0.22 -105.92
CA LYS A 29 28.04 -1.61 -105.41
C LYS A 29 26.77 -2.46 -105.54
N ASP A 30 25.65 -1.88 -105.99
CA ASP A 30 24.36 -2.55 -106.07
C ASP A 30 23.94 -2.88 -107.51
N VAL A 31 23.92 -4.18 -107.84
CA VAL A 31 23.68 -4.71 -109.19
C VAL A 31 22.28 -4.35 -109.71
N VAL A 32 21.28 -4.30 -108.82
CA VAL A 32 19.88 -3.98 -109.18
C VAL A 32 19.73 -2.51 -109.59
N LEU A 33 20.43 -1.61 -108.88
CA LEU A 33 20.43 -0.18 -109.19
C LEU A 33 21.22 0.12 -110.47
N GLY A 34 22.30 -0.64 -110.73
CA GLY A 34 23.05 -0.59 -111.99
C GLY A 34 22.20 -0.96 -113.22
N ILE A 35 21.34 -1.98 -113.12
CA ILE A 35 20.45 -2.42 -114.22
C ILE A 35 19.36 -1.38 -114.51
N ILE A 36 18.77 -0.75 -113.50
CA ILE A 36 17.76 0.30 -113.67
C ILE A 36 18.36 1.53 -114.38
N VAL A 37 19.58 1.91 -114.01
CA VAL A 37 20.33 2.99 -114.67
C VAL A 37 20.68 2.62 -116.12
N LEU A 38 21.01 1.36 -116.39
CA LEU A 38 21.27 0.87 -117.75
C LEU A 38 20.01 0.93 -118.65
N VAL A 39 18.85 0.56 -118.11
CA VAL A 39 17.56 0.62 -118.81
C VAL A 39 17.15 2.08 -119.07
N ALA A 40 17.36 2.96 -118.08
CA ALA A 40 17.11 4.39 -118.23
C ALA A 40 18.04 5.03 -119.28
N LEU A 41 19.34 4.70 -119.28
CA LEU A 41 20.30 5.19 -120.28
C LEU A 41 20.05 4.62 -121.68
N SER A 42 19.62 3.36 -121.79
CA SER A 42 19.18 2.73 -123.05
C SER A 42 17.92 3.41 -123.61
N ALA A 43 16.95 3.72 -122.75
CA ALA A 43 15.76 4.46 -123.14
C ALA A 43 16.13 5.88 -123.62
N VAL A 44 17.01 6.57 -122.89
CA VAL A 44 17.53 7.90 -123.28
C VAL A 44 18.30 7.83 -124.61
N TYR A 45 19.14 6.82 -124.84
CA TYR A 45 19.85 6.63 -126.12
C TYR A 45 18.89 6.40 -127.29
N THR A 46 17.85 5.60 -127.09
CA THR A 46 16.82 5.30 -128.11
C THR A 46 15.98 6.55 -128.43
N LEU A 47 15.67 7.36 -127.42
CA LEU A 47 14.98 8.64 -127.56
C LEU A 47 15.84 9.71 -128.24
N VAL A 48 17.16 9.75 -127.97
CA VAL A 48 18.12 10.62 -128.67
C VAL A 48 18.34 10.18 -130.14
N ARG A 49 18.07 8.91 -130.49
CA ARG A 49 18.08 8.44 -131.89
C ARG A 49 16.80 8.82 -132.66
N LEU A 50 15.64 8.81 -132.00
CA LEU A 50 14.35 9.29 -132.56
C LEU A 50 14.27 10.84 -132.66
N TYR A 51 15.10 11.53 -131.87
CA TYR A 51 15.25 12.99 -131.83
C TYR A 51 15.69 13.64 -133.16
N PHE A 52 16.25 12.88 -134.10
CA PHE A 52 16.57 13.40 -135.45
C PHE A 52 15.33 13.70 -136.32
N MET A 53 14.10 13.36 -135.88
CA MET A 53 12.88 13.55 -136.69
C MET A 53 11.97 14.73 -136.32
N HIS A 54 11.91 15.23 -135.08
CA HIS A 54 10.96 16.30 -134.73
C HIS A 54 11.50 17.32 -133.70
N LYS A 55 11.69 18.57 -134.16
CA LYS A 55 12.34 19.70 -133.44
C LYS A 55 11.41 20.45 -132.46
N LYS A 56 11.41 20.14 -131.15
CA LYS A 56 11.02 21.09 -130.06
C LYS A 56 11.78 20.81 -128.75
N TRP A 57 12.58 21.77 -128.26
CA TRP A 57 13.64 21.57 -127.24
C TRP A 57 13.26 21.83 -125.76
N TRP A 58 12.16 22.53 -125.46
CA TRP A 58 11.98 23.15 -124.13
C TRP A 58 11.37 22.28 -123.01
N LEU A 59 10.68 21.16 -123.31
CA LEU A 59 10.00 20.34 -122.29
C LEU A 59 10.96 19.47 -121.45
N ILE A 60 12.21 19.29 -121.90
CA ILE A 60 13.15 18.31 -121.34
C ILE A 60 13.93 18.87 -120.13
N ILE A 61 14.13 20.19 -120.05
CA ILE A 61 14.88 20.81 -118.95
C ILE A 61 14.11 20.71 -117.62
N ILE A 62 12.78 20.85 -117.66
CA ILE A 62 11.93 20.77 -116.45
C ILE A 62 11.94 19.35 -115.88
N LEU A 63 11.95 18.31 -116.72
CA LEU A 63 11.94 16.92 -116.26
C LEU A 63 13.27 16.49 -115.63
N VAL A 64 14.40 16.99 -116.15
CA VAL A 64 15.74 16.71 -115.60
C VAL A 64 15.90 17.34 -114.20
N VAL A 65 15.35 18.53 -113.96
CA VAL A 65 15.45 19.17 -112.64
C VAL A 65 14.62 18.42 -111.57
N VAL A 66 13.44 17.87 -111.92
CA VAL A 66 12.58 17.14 -110.96
C VAL A 66 13.17 15.77 -110.58
N VAL A 67 13.80 15.06 -111.52
CA VAL A 67 14.39 13.74 -111.26
C VAL A 67 15.67 13.85 -110.42
N PHE A 68 16.51 14.87 -110.66
CA PHE A 68 17.73 15.08 -109.85
C PHE A 68 17.45 15.67 -108.45
N GLY A 69 16.38 16.46 -108.28
CA GLY A 69 15.98 16.96 -106.96
C GLY A 69 15.52 15.86 -105.99
N SER A 70 14.96 14.77 -106.51
CA SER A 70 14.40 13.68 -105.70
C SER A 70 15.47 12.73 -105.13
N VAL A 71 16.62 12.61 -105.80
CA VAL A 71 17.73 11.72 -105.39
C VAL A 71 18.62 12.38 -104.33
N GLY A 72 18.69 13.72 -104.28
CA GLY A 72 19.48 14.45 -103.29
C GLY A 72 18.94 14.36 -101.85
N VAL A 73 17.64 14.11 -101.67
CA VAL A 73 17.00 14.07 -100.34
C VAL A 73 17.25 12.74 -99.60
N TYR A 74 17.55 11.65 -100.31
CA TYR A 74 17.69 10.33 -99.70
C TYR A 74 19.08 10.07 -99.06
N PHE A 75 20.10 10.84 -99.43
CA PHE A 75 21.49 10.68 -98.92
C PHE A 75 21.77 11.38 -97.57
N LEU A 76 20.77 11.99 -96.93
CA LEU A 76 20.93 12.74 -95.66
C LEU A 76 20.47 11.99 -94.40
N ARG A 77 20.17 10.68 -94.47
CA ARG A 77 19.69 9.92 -93.30
C ARG A 77 20.86 9.56 -92.36
N THR A 78 20.95 10.23 -91.22
CA THR A 78 21.92 9.99 -90.12
C THR A 78 21.54 8.75 -89.28
N PRO A 79 22.47 8.12 -88.53
CA PRO A 79 22.22 6.88 -87.79
C PRO A 79 21.19 7.03 -86.66
N ASP A 80 20.37 5.99 -86.50
CA ASP A 80 19.31 5.86 -85.48
C ASP A 80 19.93 5.63 -84.08
N ILE A 81 19.82 6.60 -83.17
CA ILE A 81 20.33 6.47 -81.78
C ILE A 81 19.17 6.50 -80.78
N THR A 82 19.13 5.50 -79.88
CA THR A 82 18.12 5.38 -78.82
C THR A 82 18.65 5.77 -77.44
N LEU A 83 17.74 6.27 -76.59
CA LEU A 83 17.97 6.50 -75.17
C LEU A 83 16.99 5.64 -74.37
N THR A 84 17.50 4.86 -73.44
CA THR A 84 16.71 4.09 -72.48
C THR A 84 16.98 4.67 -71.08
N ILE A 85 15.95 4.85 -70.26
CA ILE A 85 16.10 5.32 -68.88
C ILE A 85 15.43 4.32 -67.94
N ASN A 86 16.17 3.82 -66.94
CA ASN A 86 15.71 2.79 -66.00
C ASN A 86 15.17 1.51 -66.70
N GLY A 87 15.69 1.20 -67.89
CA GLY A 87 15.23 0.07 -68.71
C GLY A 87 14.00 0.33 -69.58
N GLU A 88 13.44 1.54 -69.58
CA GLU A 88 12.34 1.94 -70.47
C GLU A 88 12.83 2.83 -71.62
N ASP A 89 12.36 2.57 -72.83
CA ASP A 89 12.71 3.35 -74.02
C ASP A 89 12.10 4.75 -73.98
N VAL A 90 12.94 5.76 -74.19
CA VAL A 90 12.50 7.15 -74.25
C VAL A 90 11.80 7.40 -75.58
N THR A 91 10.49 7.64 -75.52
CA THR A 91 9.66 7.93 -76.71
C THR A 91 8.99 9.31 -76.66
N GLY A 92 9.13 10.04 -75.54
CA GLY A 92 8.46 11.31 -75.30
C GLY A 92 9.23 12.24 -74.37
N THR A 93 8.52 13.17 -73.73
CA THR A 93 9.08 14.24 -72.90
C THR A 93 9.33 13.84 -71.45
N SER A 94 8.93 12.64 -71.02
CA SER A 94 9.14 12.18 -69.65
C SER A 94 8.99 10.67 -69.49
N ILE A 95 9.62 10.12 -68.45
CA ILE A 95 9.38 8.78 -67.91
C ILE A 95 8.96 8.92 -66.45
N SER A 96 7.83 8.31 -66.08
CA SER A 96 7.28 8.41 -64.72
C SER A 96 7.21 7.03 -64.08
N THR A 97 7.71 6.94 -62.85
CA THR A 97 7.66 5.75 -62.01
C THR A 97 6.99 6.08 -60.68
N ALA A 98 6.70 5.07 -59.84
CA ALA A 98 6.20 5.29 -58.49
C ALA A 98 7.18 6.09 -57.59
N ALA A 99 8.48 6.08 -57.92
CA ALA A 99 9.52 6.73 -57.14
C ALA A 99 9.81 8.18 -57.58
N GLY A 100 9.40 8.57 -58.79
CA GLY A 100 9.71 9.88 -59.34
C GLY A 100 9.46 9.96 -60.84
N THR A 101 9.48 11.19 -61.35
CA THR A 101 9.36 11.51 -62.77
C THR A 101 10.66 12.09 -63.31
N ILE A 102 11.05 11.69 -64.50
CA ILE A 102 12.22 12.18 -65.23
C ILE A 102 11.70 12.94 -66.43
N THR A 103 11.93 14.24 -66.50
CA THR A 103 11.60 15.06 -67.67
C THR A 103 12.79 15.14 -68.62
N ILE A 104 12.50 15.12 -69.91
CA ILE A 104 13.45 14.87 -71.01
C ILE A 104 13.30 15.99 -72.03
N ASN A 105 14.39 16.71 -72.31
CA ASN A 105 14.37 17.84 -73.24
C ASN A 105 15.68 17.93 -74.05
N PRO A 106 15.64 17.92 -75.41
CA PRO A 106 14.46 17.73 -76.24
C PRO A 106 13.96 16.28 -76.22
N ALA A 107 12.65 16.10 -76.45
CA ALA A 107 12.08 14.77 -76.68
C ALA A 107 12.60 14.18 -78.01
N PRO A 108 12.69 12.84 -78.13
CA PRO A 108 13.13 12.22 -79.37
C PRO A 108 12.09 12.37 -80.47
N GLN A 109 12.54 12.36 -81.73
CA GLN A 109 11.64 12.30 -82.89
C GLN A 109 11.46 10.83 -83.27
N ASN A 110 10.24 10.30 -83.13
CA ASN A 110 9.92 8.88 -83.34
C ASN A 110 10.81 7.90 -82.51
N GLY A 111 11.16 8.28 -81.27
CA GLY A 111 12.00 7.45 -80.39
C GLY A 111 13.50 7.50 -80.71
N LEU A 112 13.93 8.39 -81.61
CA LEU A 112 15.30 8.50 -82.08
C LEU A 112 15.89 9.90 -81.88
N TYR A 113 17.20 9.93 -81.68
CA TYR A 113 18.03 11.14 -81.61
C TYR A 113 19.08 11.15 -82.72
N ASN A 114 19.39 12.35 -83.22
CA ASN A 114 20.52 12.56 -84.12
C ASN A 114 21.84 12.42 -83.36
N LYS A 115 22.86 11.88 -84.02
CA LYS A 115 24.20 11.76 -83.45
C LYS A 115 24.74 13.12 -83.00
N GLY A 116 25.18 13.21 -81.75
CA GLY A 116 25.70 14.41 -81.10
C GLY A 116 24.62 15.32 -80.49
N ALA A 117 23.34 14.94 -80.53
CA ALA A 117 22.30 15.67 -79.80
C ALA A 117 22.57 15.63 -78.29
N VAL A 118 22.36 16.76 -77.62
CA VAL A 118 22.49 16.86 -76.17
C VAL A 118 21.09 16.88 -75.57
N VAL A 119 20.80 15.92 -74.69
CA VAL A 119 19.51 15.76 -74.02
C VAL A 119 19.67 16.11 -72.55
N THR A 120 18.91 17.07 -72.07
CA THR A 120 18.82 17.40 -70.65
C THR A 120 17.80 16.49 -69.97
N LEU A 121 18.22 15.85 -68.88
CA LEU A 121 17.40 15.01 -68.02
C LEU A 121 17.26 15.66 -66.66
N HIS A 122 16.03 15.79 -66.17
CA HIS A 122 15.75 16.34 -64.85
C HIS A 122 14.86 15.37 -64.07
N ALA A 123 15.38 14.88 -62.95
CA ALA A 123 14.65 13.98 -62.06
C ALA A 123 13.92 14.79 -60.98
N SER A 124 12.62 14.55 -60.86
CA SER A 124 11.77 15.07 -59.81
C SER A 124 11.25 13.88 -58.99
N PRO A 125 11.82 13.63 -57.80
CA PRO A 125 11.39 12.52 -56.96
C PRO A 125 9.93 12.73 -56.47
N SER A 126 9.18 11.64 -56.37
CA SER A 126 7.83 11.65 -55.77
C SER A 126 7.91 11.65 -54.24
N GLY A 127 6.82 12.05 -53.56
CA GLY A 127 6.79 12.10 -52.09
C GLY A 127 7.21 10.76 -51.45
N GLY A 128 8.15 10.81 -50.51
CA GLY A 128 8.74 9.61 -49.88
C GLY A 128 9.99 9.06 -50.58
N TYR A 129 10.49 9.74 -51.61
CA TYR A 129 11.74 9.41 -52.29
C TYR A 129 12.62 10.65 -52.42
N ASP A 130 13.93 10.45 -52.47
CA ASP A 130 14.91 11.44 -52.89
C ASP A 130 15.65 10.95 -54.14
N PHE A 131 16.16 11.90 -54.92
CA PHE A 131 17.00 11.59 -56.06
C PHE A 131 18.42 11.23 -55.60
N GLY A 132 18.81 9.97 -55.80
CA GLY A 132 20.09 9.40 -55.37
C GLY A 132 21.21 9.50 -56.40
N GLY A 133 20.98 10.13 -57.56
CA GLY A 133 21.99 10.35 -58.59
C GLY A 133 21.69 9.65 -59.92
N TRP A 134 22.42 10.06 -60.95
CA TRP A 134 22.37 9.44 -62.27
C TRP A 134 23.46 8.39 -62.42
N THR A 135 23.28 7.48 -63.37
CA THR A 135 24.39 6.70 -63.93
C THR A 135 24.26 6.65 -65.44
N GLY A 136 25.38 6.80 -66.16
CA GLY A 136 25.41 6.68 -67.62
C GLY A 136 25.15 7.99 -68.37
N THR A 137 25.21 9.11 -67.67
CA THR A 137 25.06 10.47 -68.21
C THR A 137 26.42 11.13 -68.43
N ASP A 138 26.44 12.36 -68.95
CA ASP A 138 27.70 13.09 -69.17
C ASP A 138 28.27 13.63 -67.84
N ASP A 139 27.41 13.89 -66.86
CA ASP A 139 27.79 14.22 -65.48
C ASP A 139 26.78 13.57 -64.51
N ASP A 140 27.20 12.46 -63.91
CA ASP A 140 26.37 11.65 -63.04
C ASP A 140 26.07 12.32 -61.67
N GLY A 141 26.77 13.43 -61.34
CA GLY A 141 26.70 14.10 -60.04
C GLY A 141 25.69 15.25 -59.95
N VAL A 142 25.04 15.66 -61.05
CA VAL A 142 24.19 16.86 -61.10
C VAL A 142 22.76 16.54 -61.52
N ASN A 143 21.79 17.28 -61.00
CA ASN A 143 20.39 17.19 -61.42
C ASN A 143 19.82 18.61 -61.57
N PRO A 144 19.43 19.05 -62.78
CA PRO A 144 19.42 18.30 -64.04
C PRO A 144 20.82 17.93 -64.57
N THR A 145 20.90 16.85 -65.35
CA THR A 145 22.12 16.41 -66.07
C THR A 145 21.93 16.45 -67.58
N MET A 146 23.01 16.24 -68.33
CA MET A 146 23.02 16.15 -69.79
C MET A 146 23.49 14.78 -70.26
N VAL A 147 23.01 14.37 -71.43
CA VAL A 147 23.42 13.15 -72.12
C VAL A 147 23.71 13.48 -73.57
N THR A 148 24.95 13.26 -74.01
CA THR A 148 25.35 13.44 -75.40
C THR A 148 25.14 12.13 -76.16
N MET A 149 24.22 12.17 -77.13
CA MET A 149 23.77 11.02 -77.92
C MET A 149 24.78 10.67 -79.03
N ASN A 150 25.94 10.13 -78.65
CA ASN A 150 26.99 9.70 -79.59
C ASN A 150 26.86 8.23 -80.03
N SER A 151 26.13 7.43 -79.26
CA SER A 151 25.75 6.03 -79.46
C SER A 151 24.47 5.77 -78.68
N ASN A 152 23.87 4.58 -78.78
CA ASN A 152 22.76 4.21 -77.89
C ASN A 152 23.20 4.35 -76.43
N LYS A 153 22.32 4.89 -75.59
CA LYS A 153 22.58 5.19 -74.18
C LYS A 153 21.55 4.51 -73.29
N ASP A 154 22.03 3.89 -72.22
CA ASP A 154 21.19 3.40 -71.12
C ASP A 154 21.57 4.21 -69.88
N VAL A 155 20.60 4.95 -69.36
CA VAL A 155 20.74 5.85 -68.21
C VAL A 155 19.92 5.30 -67.07
N LYS A 156 20.40 5.42 -65.83
CA LYS A 156 19.59 5.13 -64.65
C LYS A 156 19.43 6.37 -63.78
N ALA A 157 18.20 6.62 -63.37
CA ALA A 157 17.87 7.55 -62.30
C ALA A 157 17.63 6.75 -61.03
N ASN A 158 18.51 6.93 -60.04
CA ASN A 158 18.36 6.26 -58.76
C ASN A 158 17.45 7.08 -57.87
N PHE A 159 16.36 6.48 -57.38
CA PHE A 159 15.50 7.07 -56.36
C PHE A 159 15.61 6.26 -55.08
N VAL A 160 15.88 6.92 -53.97
CA VAL A 160 16.04 6.28 -52.65
C VAL A 160 14.80 6.55 -51.83
N SER A 161 14.16 5.50 -51.28
CA SER A 161 13.03 5.68 -50.37
C SER A 161 13.48 6.31 -49.06
N ARG A 162 12.66 7.23 -48.54
CA ARG A 162 12.93 8.05 -47.35
C ARG A 162 11.76 7.98 -46.39
N PHE A 163 12.02 7.81 -45.11
CA PHE A 163 11.00 7.58 -44.09
C PHE A 163 11.14 8.52 -42.90
N LEU A 164 10.02 8.96 -42.35
CA LEU A 164 9.95 9.70 -41.09
C LEU A 164 10.00 8.74 -39.90
N LEU A 165 10.68 9.16 -38.84
CA LEU A 165 10.55 8.58 -37.50
C LEU A 165 9.70 9.53 -36.66
N ILE A 166 8.66 9.00 -36.02
CA ILE A 166 7.76 9.73 -35.13
C ILE A 166 7.86 9.08 -33.75
N ILE A 167 8.14 9.87 -32.72
CA ILE A 167 8.22 9.42 -31.33
C ILE A 167 7.19 10.19 -30.51
N ASN A 168 6.28 9.50 -29.83
CA ASN A 168 5.19 10.11 -29.04
C ASN A 168 4.39 11.17 -29.82
N ASN A 169 4.06 10.87 -31.07
CA ASN A 169 3.38 11.75 -32.03
C ASN A 169 4.18 13.00 -32.45
N GLU A 170 5.46 13.10 -32.11
CA GLU A 170 6.36 14.16 -32.58
C GLU A 170 7.30 13.64 -33.65
N GLN A 171 7.45 14.39 -34.74
CA GLN A 171 8.41 14.06 -35.79
C GLN A 171 9.84 14.30 -35.29
N VAL A 172 10.72 13.32 -35.47
CA VAL A 172 12.14 13.43 -35.14
C VAL A 172 12.83 14.30 -36.20
N ILE A 173 13.46 15.39 -35.76
CA ILE A 173 14.17 16.35 -36.62
C ILE A 173 15.67 16.49 -36.26
N GLY A 174 16.15 15.73 -35.28
CA GLY A 174 17.53 15.81 -34.80
C GLY A 174 17.93 14.57 -33.99
N SER A 175 19.05 14.66 -33.26
CA SER A 175 19.57 13.57 -32.42
C SER A 175 18.89 13.42 -31.06
N PHE A 176 17.86 14.23 -30.77
CA PHE A 176 17.26 14.29 -29.44
C PHE A 176 15.80 14.73 -29.49
N VAL A 177 14.96 14.10 -28.68
CA VAL A 177 13.58 14.54 -28.38
C VAL A 177 13.37 14.51 -26.87
N SER A 178 12.74 15.54 -26.31
CA SER A 178 12.53 15.70 -24.87
C SER A 178 11.06 15.91 -24.53
N PHE A 179 10.63 15.30 -23.44
CA PHE A 179 9.30 15.39 -22.85
C PHE A 179 9.42 15.74 -21.36
N PRO A 180 8.33 16.13 -20.67
CA PRO A 180 8.34 16.29 -19.21
C PRO A 180 8.80 15.04 -18.45
N GLU A 181 8.42 13.85 -18.93
CA GLU A 181 8.66 12.56 -18.29
C GLU A 181 10.08 12.00 -18.55
N GLY A 182 10.75 12.47 -19.59
CA GLY A 182 12.07 11.96 -19.98
C GLY A 182 12.53 12.48 -21.33
N SER A 183 13.55 11.83 -21.88
CA SER A 183 14.10 12.16 -23.17
C SER A 183 14.53 10.92 -23.93
N VAL A 184 14.74 11.07 -25.23
CA VAL A 184 15.29 10.03 -26.10
C VAL A 184 16.41 10.60 -26.94
N SER A 185 17.56 9.94 -26.89
CA SER A 185 18.68 10.17 -27.80
C SER A 185 18.55 9.26 -29.03
N ILE A 186 18.77 9.84 -30.21
CA ILE A 186 18.60 9.22 -31.52
C ILE A 186 19.93 9.19 -32.26
N ASP A 187 20.38 8.00 -32.65
CA ASP A 187 21.66 7.79 -33.34
C ASP A 187 21.52 6.77 -34.50
N PRO A 188 21.75 7.16 -35.76
CA PRO A 188 22.09 8.51 -36.22
C PRO A 188 20.90 9.47 -36.20
N ALA A 189 21.18 10.77 -36.16
CA ALA A 189 20.19 11.82 -36.41
C ALA A 189 19.61 11.70 -37.83
N PRO A 190 18.37 12.17 -38.09
CA PRO A 190 17.86 12.27 -39.45
C PRO A 190 18.65 13.30 -40.26
N ASP A 191 18.51 13.25 -41.58
CA ASP A 191 19.09 14.28 -42.45
C ASP A 191 18.37 15.63 -42.26
N SER A 192 18.85 16.68 -42.94
CA SER A 192 18.34 18.06 -42.77
C SER A 192 16.85 18.25 -43.08
N ASP A 193 16.24 17.31 -43.80
CA ASP A 193 14.81 17.28 -44.10
C ASP A 193 13.98 16.47 -43.08
N GLY A 194 14.61 15.93 -42.04
CA GLY A 194 13.97 15.13 -40.99
C GLY A 194 13.66 13.69 -41.41
N LYS A 195 14.28 13.17 -42.48
CA LYS A 195 14.03 11.81 -42.99
C LYS A 195 15.28 10.94 -42.95
N TYR A 196 15.03 9.63 -43.01
CA TYR A 196 16.04 8.58 -43.09
C TYR A 196 15.94 7.82 -44.40
N ALA A 197 17.08 7.47 -44.99
CA ALA A 197 17.14 6.50 -46.10
C ALA A 197 16.60 5.12 -45.68
N SER A 198 16.00 4.42 -46.63
CA SER A 198 15.52 3.06 -46.43
C SER A 198 16.67 2.12 -46.04
N GLY A 199 16.48 1.33 -44.97
CA GLY A 199 17.46 0.40 -44.42
C GLY A 199 18.30 0.99 -43.28
N THR A 200 18.23 2.30 -43.02
CA THR A 200 18.93 2.90 -41.88
C THR A 200 18.47 2.26 -40.57
N THR A 201 19.42 1.80 -39.76
CA THR A 201 19.16 1.32 -38.40
C THR A 201 19.40 2.45 -37.42
N VAL A 202 18.34 2.88 -36.75
CA VAL A 202 18.34 3.98 -35.78
C VAL A 202 18.33 3.39 -34.37
N LYS A 203 19.32 3.74 -33.55
CA LYS A 203 19.40 3.40 -32.14
C LYS A 203 18.68 4.47 -31.32
N LEU A 204 17.78 4.03 -30.45
CA LEU A 204 17.04 4.89 -29.52
C LEU A 204 17.48 4.55 -28.10
N THR A 205 17.92 5.58 -27.36
CA THR A 205 18.28 5.45 -25.93
C THR A 205 17.39 6.38 -25.13
N VAL A 206 16.53 5.82 -24.29
CA VAL A 206 15.65 6.62 -23.43
C VAL A 206 16.34 6.91 -22.10
N ASP A 207 16.14 8.11 -21.59
CA ASP A 207 16.52 8.52 -20.25
C ASP A 207 15.28 9.11 -19.55
N ALA A 208 14.90 8.56 -18.41
CA ALA A 208 13.72 9.00 -17.68
C ALA A 208 14.08 10.15 -16.74
N ASN A 209 13.27 11.21 -16.71
CA ASN A 209 13.48 12.31 -15.79
C ASN A 209 13.13 11.88 -14.35
N THR A 210 13.71 12.58 -13.37
CA THR A 210 13.42 12.37 -11.94
C THR A 210 11.91 12.35 -11.67
N GLY A 211 11.41 11.25 -11.10
CA GLY A 211 9.97 11.08 -10.82
C GLY A 211 9.22 10.27 -11.87
N TYR A 212 9.91 9.70 -12.85
CA TYR A 212 9.35 8.75 -13.81
C TYR A 212 10.30 7.56 -14.00
N ASP A 213 9.74 6.38 -14.22
CA ASP A 213 10.47 5.23 -14.77
C ASP A 213 10.02 5.00 -16.21
N TRP A 214 10.96 4.63 -17.06
CA TRP A 214 10.64 4.10 -18.38
C TRP A 214 10.18 2.64 -18.25
N THR A 215 9.02 2.29 -18.81
CA THR A 215 8.39 0.96 -18.68
C THR A 215 8.42 0.13 -19.95
N GLY A 216 8.72 0.75 -21.09
CA GLY A 216 8.83 0.06 -22.37
C GLY A 216 8.68 0.96 -23.59
N TRP A 217 8.78 0.34 -24.76
CA TRP A 217 8.45 0.93 -26.04
C TRP A 217 7.17 0.29 -26.57
N SER A 218 6.44 0.97 -27.45
CA SER A 218 5.46 0.35 -28.34
C SER A 218 5.64 0.87 -29.77
N GLY A 219 5.15 0.11 -30.75
CA GLY A 219 5.33 0.44 -32.18
C GLY A 219 6.63 -0.08 -32.82
N THR A 220 7.51 -0.71 -32.04
CA THR A 220 8.72 -1.44 -32.49
C THR A 220 8.53 -2.95 -32.28
N ARG A 221 9.60 -3.76 -32.46
CA ARG A 221 9.60 -5.10 -31.81
C ARG A 221 9.42 -4.84 -30.31
N ASP A 222 8.50 -5.54 -29.64
CA ASP A 222 8.16 -5.39 -28.21
C ASP A 222 9.32 -5.81 -27.27
N ASP A 223 10.52 -5.29 -27.49
CA ASP A 223 11.66 -5.49 -26.61
C ASP A 223 11.64 -4.46 -25.46
N LYS A 224 11.81 -4.93 -24.23
CA LYS A 224 12.11 -4.08 -23.06
C LYS A 224 13.60 -3.72 -23.01
N ALA A 225 14.22 -3.49 -24.18
CA ALA A 225 15.63 -3.16 -24.29
C ALA A 225 15.81 -1.63 -24.30
N ASN A 226 16.73 -1.14 -23.49
CA ASN A 226 17.22 0.23 -23.56
C ASN A 226 18.75 0.18 -23.59
N PRO A 227 19.41 0.51 -24.71
CA PRO A 227 18.85 1.05 -25.95
C PRO A 227 18.08 0.02 -26.80
N THR A 228 17.14 0.49 -27.63
CA THR A 228 16.46 -0.31 -28.68
C THR A 228 16.86 0.15 -30.10
N THR A 229 16.46 -0.59 -31.14
CA THR A 229 16.76 -0.26 -32.54
C THR A 229 15.52 -0.28 -33.43
N VAL A 230 15.45 0.67 -34.36
CA VAL A 230 14.38 0.80 -35.36
C VAL A 230 15.00 0.76 -36.75
N ILE A 231 14.54 -0.15 -37.60
CA ILE A 231 14.98 -0.24 -39.00
C ILE A 231 13.99 0.54 -39.87
N MET A 232 14.47 1.60 -40.53
CA MET A 232 13.68 2.48 -41.39
C MET A 232 13.36 1.80 -42.72
N SER A 233 12.32 0.99 -42.76
CA SER A 233 11.90 0.24 -43.96
C SER A 233 10.38 0.08 -44.05
N GLY A 234 9.82 0.02 -45.25
CA GLY A 234 8.39 -0.25 -45.45
C GLY A 234 7.46 0.86 -44.93
N GLY A 235 7.89 2.13 -45.00
CA GLY A 235 7.11 3.31 -44.60
C GLY A 235 7.64 4.02 -43.36
N ASN A 236 6.96 5.11 -42.98
CA ASN A 236 7.25 5.87 -41.76
C ASN A 236 7.13 4.97 -40.52
N LYS A 237 7.95 5.26 -39.50
CA LYS A 237 7.96 4.53 -38.23
C LYS A 237 7.35 5.38 -37.13
N GLN A 238 6.49 4.77 -36.33
CA GLN A 238 5.93 5.37 -35.12
C GLN A 238 6.39 4.55 -33.92
N VAL A 239 6.91 5.25 -32.92
CA VAL A 239 7.35 4.67 -31.65
C VAL A 239 6.67 5.45 -30.53
N THR A 240 6.16 4.76 -29.53
CA THR A 240 5.68 5.38 -28.30
C THR A 240 6.56 4.93 -27.14
N ILE A 241 6.97 5.88 -26.32
CA ILE A 241 7.73 5.66 -25.10
C ILE A 241 6.73 5.63 -23.95
N LEU A 242 6.77 4.56 -23.15
CA LEU A 242 5.91 4.41 -21.99
C LEU A 242 6.69 4.81 -20.74
N PHE A 243 6.16 5.80 -20.02
CA PHE A 243 6.67 6.23 -18.71
C PHE A 243 5.62 5.94 -17.64
N GLU A 244 6.08 5.65 -16.43
CA GLU A 244 5.25 5.51 -15.25
C GLU A 244 5.72 6.48 -14.16
N GLY A 245 4.77 7.22 -13.58
CA GLY A 245 5.08 8.20 -12.53
C GLY A 245 5.53 7.52 -11.24
N ARG A 246 6.49 8.16 -10.57
CA ARG A 246 7.05 7.72 -9.29
C ARG A 246 6.89 8.77 -8.21
N PHE A 247 6.43 8.32 -7.05
CA PHE A 247 5.99 9.20 -5.99
C PHE A 247 6.64 8.86 -4.66
N ALA A 248 6.95 9.91 -3.91
CA ALA A 248 7.49 9.81 -2.57
C ALA A 248 6.38 9.59 -1.53
N LEU A 249 6.70 8.82 -0.50
CA LEU A 249 5.89 8.73 0.71
C LEU A 249 6.66 9.36 1.86
N THR A 250 6.03 10.32 2.53
CA THR A 250 6.56 10.95 3.75
C THR A 250 5.66 10.60 4.92
N VAL A 251 6.23 10.11 6.02
CA VAL A 251 5.53 9.85 7.28
C VAL A 251 6.00 10.84 8.34
N SER A 252 5.10 11.68 8.86
CA SER A 252 5.37 12.73 9.86
C SER A 252 6.62 13.57 9.54
N ASN A 253 6.66 14.09 8.31
CA ASN A 253 7.76 14.90 7.75
C ASN A 253 9.09 14.15 7.52
N GLN A 254 9.13 12.83 7.66
CA GLN A 254 10.29 12.01 7.31
C GLN A 254 10.05 11.22 6.03
N LEU A 255 10.95 11.34 5.05
CA LEU A 255 10.91 10.56 3.82
C LEU A 255 11.12 9.08 4.12
N VAL A 256 10.31 8.21 3.53
CA VAL A 256 10.48 6.76 3.65
C VAL A 256 11.59 6.31 2.69
N ILE A 257 12.71 5.81 3.22
CA ILE A 257 13.88 5.33 2.43
C ILE A 257 14.14 3.83 2.72
N GLY A 258 13.11 3.09 3.16
CA GLY A 258 13.23 1.69 3.50
C GLY A 258 11.93 1.10 4.06
N SER A 259 12.04 0.05 4.86
CA SER A 259 10.88 -0.65 5.44
C SER A 259 10.39 -0.06 6.76
N ALA A 260 11.02 0.98 7.30
CA ALA A 260 10.61 1.60 8.55
C ALA A 260 11.05 3.07 8.68
N VAL A 261 10.29 3.81 9.49
CA VAL A 261 10.57 5.17 9.94
C VAL A 261 10.47 5.20 11.46
N GLY A 262 11.47 5.76 12.15
CA GLY A 262 11.58 5.75 13.61
C GLY A 262 11.33 7.12 14.24
N PHE A 263 10.64 7.12 15.37
CA PHE A 263 10.30 8.29 16.18
C PHE A 263 10.61 8.00 17.66
N PRO A 264 10.77 9.02 18.53
CA PRO A 264 10.91 8.81 19.97
C PRO A 264 9.72 8.05 20.60
N GLU A 265 8.51 8.22 20.05
CA GLU A 265 7.27 7.61 20.54
C GLU A 265 7.01 6.20 19.99
N GLY A 266 7.74 5.77 18.97
CA GLY A 266 7.44 4.53 18.24
C GLY A 266 8.07 4.48 16.85
N SER A 267 7.63 3.52 16.06
CA SER A 267 8.05 3.38 14.67
C SER A 267 6.85 3.09 13.76
N VAL A 268 7.03 3.37 12.48
CA VAL A 268 6.10 2.98 11.42
C VAL A 268 6.83 2.07 10.46
N THR A 269 6.40 0.81 10.36
CA THR A 269 6.89 -0.08 9.31
C THR A 269 6.04 0.08 8.05
N VAL A 270 6.69 -0.09 6.91
CA VAL A 270 6.17 0.19 5.58
C VAL A 270 6.41 -1.03 4.70
N SER A 271 5.34 -1.56 4.10
CA SER A 271 5.41 -2.76 3.26
C SER A 271 4.52 -2.65 2.01
N PRO A 272 5.06 -2.82 0.79
CA PRO A 272 6.48 -3.02 0.48
C PRO A 272 7.32 -1.77 0.79
N ALA A 273 8.63 -1.94 0.93
CA ALA A 273 9.58 -0.82 1.01
C ALA A 273 9.64 -0.10 -0.37
N PRO A 274 10.02 1.19 -0.41
CA PRO A 274 10.22 1.89 -1.67
C PRO A 274 11.45 1.33 -2.41
N GLY A 275 11.59 1.71 -3.69
CA GLY A 275 12.82 1.44 -4.45
C GLY A 275 14.05 2.17 -3.87
N ASP A 276 15.23 1.92 -4.43
CA ASP A 276 16.52 2.46 -3.95
C ASP A 276 16.60 4.01 -3.95
N ASP A 277 15.76 4.67 -4.75
CA ASP A 277 15.61 6.13 -4.82
C ASP A 277 14.57 6.68 -3.82
N GLY A 278 13.96 5.84 -2.98
CA GLY A 278 12.95 6.22 -1.99
C GLY A 278 11.55 6.47 -2.55
N LYS A 279 11.23 6.00 -3.76
CA LYS A 279 9.93 6.23 -4.42
C LYS A 279 9.18 4.96 -4.79
N TYR A 280 7.86 5.08 -4.96
CA TYR A 280 6.96 4.01 -5.41
C TYR A 280 6.41 4.28 -6.81
N ALA A 281 6.13 3.22 -7.57
CA ALA A 281 5.38 3.30 -8.82
C ALA A 281 3.92 3.71 -8.58
N TYR A 282 3.29 4.32 -9.59
CA TYR A 282 1.89 4.71 -9.54
C TYR A 282 0.98 3.52 -9.18
N GLY A 283 0.00 3.76 -8.30
CA GLY A 283 -0.96 2.76 -7.87
C GLY A 283 -0.43 1.73 -6.87
N THR A 284 0.86 1.80 -6.47
CA THR A 284 1.41 0.90 -5.46
C THR A 284 0.59 1.00 -4.16
N ARG A 285 0.18 -0.16 -3.62
CA ARG A 285 -0.49 -0.24 -2.32
C ARG A 285 0.53 -0.54 -1.24
N VAL A 286 0.62 0.35 -0.27
CA VAL A 286 1.57 0.32 0.83
C VAL A 286 0.83 0.15 2.15
N THR A 287 1.20 -0.86 2.93
CA THR A 287 0.69 -1.09 4.28
C THR A 287 1.60 -0.39 5.28
N LEU A 288 1.01 0.41 6.16
CA LEU A 288 1.66 1.11 7.25
C LEU A 288 1.23 0.49 8.57
N THR A 289 2.20 0.08 9.37
CA THR A 289 1.95 -0.48 10.71
C THR A 289 2.67 0.35 11.74
N ALA A 290 1.93 0.95 12.66
CA ALA A 290 2.49 1.66 13.79
C ALA A 290 2.80 0.69 14.93
N SER A 291 4.01 0.80 15.48
CA SER A 291 4.45 0.12 16.70
C SER A 291 4.88 1.17 17.71
N ALA A 292 4.17 1.31 18.82
CA ALA A 292 4.47 2.30 19.85
C ALA A 292 5.61 1.82 20.77
N GLU A 293 6.43 2.76 21.25
CA GLU A 293 7.34 2.52 22.38
C GLU A 293 6.56 2.49 23.72
N PRO A 294 7.13 1.93 24.79
CA PRO A 294 6.50 1.92 26.11
C PRO A 294 6.06 3.31 26.58
N GLY A 295 4.83 3.42 27.10
CA GLY A 295 4.22 4.69 27.52
C GLY A 295 3.50 5.45 26.40
N TYR A 296 3.54 4.96 25.17
CA TYR A 296 2.83 5.52 24.03
C TYR A 296 1.86 4.52 23.39
N GLY A 297 0.92 5.06 22.61
CA GLY A 297 -0.04 4.33 21.80
C GLY A 297 -0.22 4.96 20.45
N TRP A 298 -0.51 4.14 19.44
CA TRP A 298 -1.04 4.66 18.19
C TRP A 298 -2.44 5.20 18.42
N LYS A 299 -2.70 6.44 17.99
CA LYS A 299 -4.00 7.10 18.11
C LYS A 299 -4.74 7.15 16.77
N SER A 300 -4.07 7.62 15.73
CA SER A 300 -4.68 7.78 14.39
C SER A 300 -3.62 8.05 13.32
N TRP A 301 -4.04 7.88 12.07
CA TRP A 301 -3.34 8.40 10.90
C TRP A 301 -4.07 9.64 10.38
N THR A 302 -3.35 10.60 9.83
CA THR A 302 -3.90 11.69 9.02
C THR A 302 -3.22 11.70 7.65
N GLY A 303 -3.88 12.27 6.65
CA GLY A 303 -3.42 12.17 5.26
C GLY A 303 -3.75 10.83 4.59
N THR A 304 -4.38 9.91 5.34
CA THR A 304 -5.09 8.75 4.81
C THR A 304 -6.52 9.12 4.42
N SER A 305 -7.18 8.34 3.60
CA SER A 305 -8.56 8.55 3.14
C SER A 305 -9.61 8.25 4.23
N GLY A 306 -9.34 8.64 5.48
CA GLY A 306 -10.19 8.39 6.64
C GLY A 306 -9.95 7.04 7.34
N ASP A 307 -8.82 6.39 7.08
CA ASP A 307 -8.52 5.08 7.67
C ASP A 307 -8.24 5.17 9.18
N THR A 308 -9.11 4.55 9.98
CA THR A 308 -9.03 4.49 11.45
C THR A 308 -8.46 3.18 11.97
N ALA A 309 -7.74 2.42 11.12
CA ALA A 309 -7.17 1.13 11.48
C ALA A 309 -5.64 1.20 11.61
N ASN A 310 -5.09 0.36 12.47
CA ASN A 310 -3.66 0.05 12.50
C ASN A 310 -3.52 -1.48 12.47
N PRO A 311 -2.92 -2.07 11.43
CA PRO A 311 -2.31 -1.42 10.26
C PRO A 311 -3.32 -0.73 9.32
N THR A 312 -2.84 0.21 8.49
CA THR A 312 -3.61 0.87 7.42
C THR A 312 -2.98 0.64 6.04
N MET A 313 -3.77 0.72 4.97
CA MET A 313 -3.30 0.56 3.59
C MET A 313 -3.53 1.84 2.78
N VAL A 314 -2.49 2.27 2.05
CA VAL A 314 -2.48 3.51 1.29
C VAL A 314 -2.12 3.22 -0.16
N THR A 315 -2.85 3.82 -1.09
CA THR A 315 -2.50 3.76 -2.52
C THR A 315 -1.69 4.99 -2.91
N ILE A 316 -0.50 4.77 -3.46
CA ILE A 316 0.42 5.82 -3.90
C ILE A 316 0.06 6.23 -5.33
N ASN A 317 -0.70 7.31 -5.50
CA ASN A 317 -1.10 7.86 -6.81
C ASN A 317 -0.59 9.29 -7.06
N SER A 318 0.11 9.84 -6.08
CA SER A 318 0.77 11.14 -6.04
C SER A 318 1.80 11.07 -4.93
N ASP A 319 2.63 12.10 -4.75
CA ASP A 319 3.36 12.24 -3.50
C ASP A 319 2.36 12.23 -2.34
N LYS A 320 2.65 11.42 -1.32
CA LYS A 320 1.79 11.25 -0.15
C LYS A 320 2.51 11.74 1.09
N HIS A 321 1.78 12.53 1.87
CA HIS A 321 2.18 12.90 3.22
C HIS A 321 1.16 12.33 4.19
N ILE A 322 1.65 11.52 5.13
CA ILE A 322 0.85 10.89 6.17
C ILE A 322 1.44 11.32 7.49
N ALA A 323 0.62 11.74 8.44
CA ALA A 323 1.08 11.92 9.81
C ALA A 323 0.57 10.78 10.68
N ILE A 324 1.45 10.26 11.53
CA ILE A 324 1.07 9.40 12.64
C ILE A 324 0.86 10.26 13.87
N ASN A 325 -0.28 10.07 14.54
CA ASN A 325 -0.56 10.69 15.83
C ASN A 325 -0.38 9.64 16.93
N TRP A 326 0.52 9.91 17.85
CA TRP A 326 0.72 9.13 19.06
C TRP A 326 -0.10 9.71 20.21
N GLU A 327 -0.37 8.89 21.22
CA GLU A 327 -0.92 9.33 22.50
C GLU A 327 -0.16 8.73 23.67
N PHE A 328 -0.14 9.43 24.79
CA PHE A 328 0.36 8.86 26.04
C PHE A 328 -0.58 7.77 26.55
N ARG A 329 0.01 6.67 27.00
CA ARG A 329 -0.68 5.57 27.65
C ARG A 329 -0.10 5.33 29.02
N TYR A 330 -0.97 5.02 29.98
CA TYR A 330 -0.61 4.82 31.38
C TYR A 330 -1.15 3.50 31.92
N LEU A 331 -0.37 2.88 32.80
CA LEU A 331 -0.73 1.64 33.47
C LEU A 331 -1.52 1.92 34.76
N ALA A 332 -2.48 1.04 35.06
CA ALA A 332 -3.06 0.93 36.39
C ALA A 332 -2.71 -0.44 36.97
N THR A 333 -2.33 -0.45 38.24
CA THR A 333 -2.01 -1.67 39.00
C THR A 333 -2.84 -1.72 40.27
N ILE A 334 -3.18 -2.93 40.72
CA ILE A 334 -3.84 -3.16 42.01
C ILE A 334 -2.95 -4.09 42.83
N ASN A 335 -2.62 -3.72 44.06
CA ASN A 335 -1.71 -4.46 44.94
C ASN A 335 -0.35 -4.77 44.26
N ASN A 336 0.18 -3.82 43.48
CA ASN A 336 1.37 -3.96 42.64
C ASN A 336 1.28 -4.99 41.49
N GLU A 337 0.09 -5.50 41.19
CA GLU A 337 -0.13 -6.42 40.07
C GLU A 337 -0.74 -5.68 38.87
N ALA A 338 -0.28 -6.03 37.67
CA ALA A 338 -0.79 -5.47 36.42
C ALA A 338 -2.22 -5.96 36.15
N ILE A 339 -3.08 -5.03 35.74
CA ILE A 339 -4.46 -5.36 35.39
C ILE A 339 -4.48 -5.96 33.98
N SER A 340 -5.07 -7.15 33.84
CA SER A 340 -5.38 -7.75 32.55
C SER A 340 -6.88 -8.02 32.46
N GLY A 341 -7.60 -7.14 31.78
CA GLY A 341 -9.06 -7.26 31.57
C GLY A 341 -9.93 -6.49 32.58
N SER A 342 -11.19 -6.91 32.70
CA SER A 342 -12.25 -6.18 33.43
C SER A 342 -12.38 -6.56 34.91
N SER A 343 -11.55 -7.46 35.42
CA SER A 343 -11.59 -7.86 36.83
C SER A 343 -10.26 -8.42 37.31
N MET A 344 -9.94 -8.24 38.59
CA MET A 344 -8.81 -8.86 39.28
C MET A 344 -9.29 -9.62 40.51
N ASN A 345 -8.79 -10.84 40.71
CA ASN A 345 -9.05 -11.65 41.90
C ASN A 345 -7.94 -11.39 42.93
N LEU A 346 -8.33 -11.10 44.16
CA LEU A 346 -7.42 -10.82 45.26
C LEU A 346 -7.75 -11.74 46.44
N THR A 347 -6.83 -11.84 47.39
CA THR A 347 -7.14 -12.49 48.67
C THR A 347 -8.28 -11.73 49.36
N GLY A 348 -9.39 -12.42 49.63
CA GLY A 348 -10.55 -11.86 50.32
C GLY A 348 -11.60 -11.17 49.44
N GLY A 349 -11.38 -11.04 48.13
CA GLY A 349 -12.36 -10.41 47.25
C GLY A 349 -11.95 -10.30 45.79
N THR A 350 -12.73 -9.54 45.04
CA THR A 350 -12.49 -9.24 43.63
C THR A 350 -12.61 -7.74 43.41
N VAL A 351 -11.92 -7.22 42.40
CA VAL A 351 -12.07 -5.84 41.94
C VAL A 351 -12.50 -5.85 40.49
N ALA A 352 -13.69 -5.36 40.20
CA ALA A 352 -14.14 -5.08 38.84
C ALA A 352 -13.56 -3.74 38.35
N ILE A 353 -13.18 -3.67 37.08
CA ILE A 353 -12.52 -2.54 36.44
C ILE A 353 -13.33 -2.12 35.20
N ASP A 354 -13.74 -0.86 35.14
CA ASP A 354 -14.53 -0.30 34.04
C ASP A 354 -14.02 1.10 33.63
N PRO A 355 -13.60 1.32 32.37
CA PRO A 355 -13.44 0.32 31.31
C PRO A 355 -12.25 -0.61 31.59
N ALA A 356 -12.24 -1.78 30.95
CA ALA A 356 -11.06 -2.65 30.90
C ALA A 356 -9.90 -1.96 30.16
N PRO A 357 -8.63 -2.31 30.45
CA PRO A 357 -7.49 -1.75 29.73
C PRO A 357 -7.48 -2.21 28.27
N GLY A 358 -6.71 -1.51 27.43
CA GLY A 358 -6.45 -1.95 26.06
C GLY A 358 -5.71 -3.29 26.00
N ALA A 359 -5.54 -3.83 24.78
CA ALA A 359 -4.86 -5.12 24.57
C ALA A 359 -3.38 -5.13 25.06
N ASP A 360 -2.78 -3.96 25.20
CA ASP A 360 -1.45 -3.71 25.75
C ASP A 360 -1.44 -3.54 27.28
N GLY A 361 -2.59 -3.65 27.96
CA GLY A 361 -2.71 -3.48 29.40
C GLY A 361 -2.72 -2.02 29.89
N ALA A 362 -2.78 -1.04 28.98
CA ALA A 362 -2.69 0.39 29.31
C ALA A 362 -3.93 1.19 28.89
N TYR A 363 -4.08 2.39 29.45
CA TYR A 363 -5.17 3.33 29.18
C TYR A 363 -4.66 4.58 28.49
N SER A 364 -5.43 5.13 27.56
CA SER A 364 -5.15 6.45 26.98
C SER A 364 -5.17 7.52 28.08
N LYS A 365 -4.35 8.55 27.93
CA LYS A 365 -4.27 9.68 28.86
C LYS A 365 -5.64 10.28 29.17
N ASN A 366 -5.88 10.53 30.45
CA ASN A 366 -7.09 11.06 31.06
C ASN A 366 -8.31 10.13 31.01
N THR A 367 -8.14 8.84 30.67
CA THR A 367 -9.21 7.85 30.84
C THR A 367 -9.64 7.81 32.30
N LYS A 368 -10.95 7.86 32.55
CA LYS A 368 -11.53 7.65 33.87
C LYS A 368 -11.84 6.18 34.03
N VAL A 369 -11.26 5.55 35.03
CA VAL A 369 -11.43 4.13 35.32
C VAL A 369 -12.06 3.99 36.70
N THR A 370 -13.16 3.26 36.77
CA THR A 370 -13.87 2.92 37.99
C THR A 370 -13.46 1.53 38.45
N PHE A 371 -13.07 1.42 39.71
CA PHE A 371 -12.69 0.20 40.39
C PHE A 371 -13.76 -0.12 41.44
N THR A 372 -14.34 -1.31 41.39
CA THR A 372 -15.40 -1.74 42.32
C THR A 372 -14.99 -3.01 43.05
N ALA A 373 -14.72 -2.90 44.35
CA ALA A 373 -14.37 -4.02 45.21
C ALA A 373 -15.62 -4.78 45.67
N THR A 374 -15.57 -6.10 45.54
CA THR A 374 -16.57 -7.03 46.06
C THR A 374 -15.88 -8.05 46.96
N ALA A 375 -16.23 -8.06 48.24
CA ALA A 375 -15.65 -9.01 49.20
C ALA A 375 -16.23 -10.42 48.98
N THR A 376 -15.38 -11.43 49.12
CA THR A 376 -15.81 -12.83 49.15
C THR A 376 -16.41 -13.15 50.52
N ALA A 377 -17.21 -14.21 50.62
CA ALA A 377 -17.76 -14.68 51.89
C ALA A 377 -16.66 -14.85 52.97
N GLY A 378 -16.93 -14.38 54.19
CA GLY A 378 -15.96 -14.38 55.29
C GLY A 378 -14.99 -13.19 55.27
N TYR A 379 -15.17 -12.23 54.37
CA TYR A 379 -14.40 -10.99 54.33
C TYR A 379 -15.34 -9.79 54.21
N ARG A 380 -14.82 -8.61 54.57
CA ARG A 380 -15.39 -7.32 54.17
C ARG A 380 -14.34 -6.50 53.43
N PHE A 381 -14.80 -5.64 52.53
CA PHE A 381 -13.96 -4.57 52.01
C PHE A 381 -13.75 -3.54 53.12
N ASP A 382 -12.49 -3.14 53.33
CA ASP A 382 -12.14 -2.13 54.33
C ASP A 382 -11.98 -0.75 53.70
N ARG A 383 -11.00 -0.63 52.80
CA ARG A 383 -10.69 0.64 52.14
C ARG A 383 -9.81 0.44 50.92
N TRP A 384 -9.75 1.49 50.12
CA TRP A 384 -8.72 1.69 49.12
C TRP A 384 -7.48 2.37 49.72
N GLY A 385 -6.30 2.08 49.16
CA GLY A 385 -5.03 2.74 49.43
C GLY A 385 -4.22 2.98 48.15
N GLY A 386 -3.00 3.50 48.29
CA GLY A 386 -2.12 3.87 47.18
C GLY A 386 -2.46 5.26 46.63
N ASP A 387 -2.63 5.36 45.31
CA ASP A 387 -3.00 6.60 44.61
C ASP A 387 -4.46 7.04 44.82
N VAL A 388 -5.23 6.25 45.56
CA VAL A 388 -6.60 6.57 46.00
C VAL A 388 -6.73 6.34 47.50
N SER A 389 -7.78 6.92 48.09
CA SER A 389 -8.22 6.61 49.44
C SER A 389 -9.74 6.64 49.52
N GLY A 390 -10.30 5.91 50.49
CA GLY A 390 -11.73 5.92 50.75
C GLY A 390 -12.26 4.54 51.14
N THR A 391 -13.41 4.53 51.81
CA THR A 391 -14.11 3.33 52.29
C THR A 391 -15.28 2.92 51.40
N ALA A 392 -15.64 3.75 50.41
CA ALA A 392 -16.61 3.37 49.40
C ALA A 392 -16.07 2.20 48.59
N ASN A 393 -16.92 1.19 48.35
CA ASN A 393 -16.53 0.00 47.59
C ASN A 393 -16.24 0.30 46.12
N ALA A 394 -16.69 1.45 45.59
CA ALA A 394 -16.34 1.93 44.26
C ALA A 394 -15.51 3.22 44.33
N VAL A 395 -14.45 3.31 43.53
CA VAL A 395 -13.61 4.51 43.37
C VAL A 395 -13.33 4.76 41.90
N THR A 396 -13.32 6.02 41.47
CA THR A 396 -12.97 6.40 40.08
C THR A 396 -11.71 7.23 40.06
N LEU A 397 -10.77 6.87 39.20
CA LEU A 397 -9.50 7.56 39.04
C LEU A 397 -9.29 7.98 37.59
N THR A 398 -8.64 9.13 37.37
CA THR A 398 -8.24 9.61 36.04
C THR A 398 -6.77 9.26 35.78
N LEU A 399 -6.50 8.47 34.74
CA LEU A 399 -5.15 8.01 34.36
C LEU A 399 -4.37 9.14 33.65
N ASN A 400 -3.69 9.98 34.42
CA ASN A 400 -2.80 11.05 33.94
C ASN A 400 -1.30 10.75 34.13
N SER A 401 -1.01 9.65 34.79
CA SER A 401 0.29 9.01 35.01
C SER A 401 0.01 7.53 35.23
N ASP A 402 1.04 6.71 35.35
CA ASP A 402 0.87 5.36 35.92
C ASP A 402 0.31 5.48 37.34
N LYS A 403 -0.53 4.50 37.71
CA LYS A 403 -1.25 4.49 38.99
C LYS A 403 -1.20 3.13 39.65
N ASN A 404 -1.10 3.14 40.97
CA ASN A 404 -1.11 1.98 41.82
C ASN A 404 -2.12 2.16 42.95
N LEU A 405 -3.10 1.26 42.99
CA LEU A 405 -4.13 1.24 44.00
C LEU A 405 -3.95 -0.02 44.86
N THR A 406 -4.38 0.03 46.11
CA THR A 406 -4.43 -1.15 46.97
C THR A 406 -5.87 -1.38 47.41
N ALA A 407 -6.41 -2.58 47.19
CA ALA A 407 -7.70 -2.98 47.73
C ALA A 407 -7.49 -3.81 48.99
N ILE A 408 -7.98 -3.34 50.13
CA ILE A 408 -7.79 -3.99 51.42
C ILE A 408 -9.09 -4.71 51.80
N PHE A 409 -9.01 -6.03 51.92
CA PHE A 409 -10.05 -6.89 52.45
C PHE A 409 -9.63 -7.41 53.82
N ILE A 410 -10.53 -7.34 54.79
CA ILE A 410 -10.29 -7.85 56.15
C ILE A 410 -11.16 -9.09 56.35
N ARG A 411 -10.53 -10.15 56.85
CA ARG A 411 -11.24 -11.39 57.19
C ARG A 411 -12.13 -11.16 58.40
N LEU A 412 -13.31 -11.75 58.38
CA LEU A 412 -14.27 -11.72 59.48
C LEU A 412 -14.29 -13.08 60.18
N TYR A 413 -14.41 -13.05 61.51
CA TYR A 413 -14.65 -14.21 62.36
C TYR A 413 -15.94 -14.03 63.15
N ASN A 414 -16.61 -15.15 63.43
CA ASN A 414 -17.84 -15.20 64.21
C ASN A 414 -17.53 -15.34 65.69
N LEU A 415 -18.12 -14.49 66.53
CA LEU A 415 -18.23 -14.71 67.96
C LEU A 415 -19.63 -15.26 68.25
N THR A 416 -19.70 -16.42 68.90
CA THR A 416 -20.94 -16.99 69.44
C THR A 416 -20.92 -16.79 70.95
N ALA A 417 -21.84 -15.99 71.47
CA ALA A 417 -21.97 -15.75 72.91
C ALA A 417 -23.31 -16.32 73.41
N VAL A 418 -23.24 -17.24 74.37
CA VAL A 418 -24.41 -17.90 74.95
C VAL A 418 -24.39 -17.86 76.48
N THR A 419 -25.54 -18.07 77.12
CA THR A 419 -25.69 -18.13 78.57
C THR A 419 -26.14 -19.52 79.01
N SER A 420 -25.64 -19.99 80.16
CA SER A 420 -26.02 -21.27 80.74
C SER A 420 -26.24 -21.12 82.25
N PRO A 421 -27.48 -21.30 82.76
CA PRO A 421 -28.71 -21.51 81.99
C PRO A 421 -29.06 -20.28 81.13
N GLY A 422 -29.87 -20.48 80.08
CA GLY A 422 -30.28 -19.40 79.18
C GLY A 422 -30.97 -18.22 79.88
N ALA A 423 -31.71 -18.50 80.96
CA ALA A 423 -32.38 -17.51 81.79
C ALA A 423 -31.46 -16.81 82.82
N GLY A 424 -30.19 -17.20 82.90
CA GLY A 424 -29.27 -16.74 83.94
C GLY A 424 -28.79 -15.29 83.80
N GLY A 425 -28.91 -14.71 82.60
CA GLY A 425 -28.46 -13.34 82.33
C GLY A 425 -28.28 -13.05 80.84
N ALA A 426 -27.50 -12.02 80.52
CA ALA A 426 -27.16 -11.63 79.16
C ALA A 426 -25.65 -11.36 79.01
N VAL A 427 -25.14 -11.51 77.78
CA VAL A 427 -23.77 -11.14 77.39
C VAL A 427 -23.83 -9.96 76.41
N SER A 428 -22.98 -8.95 76.61
CA SER A 428 -22.89 -7.77 75.75
C SER A 428 -21.43 -7.41 75.42
N PRO A 429 -21.05 -7.24 74.13
CA PRO A 429 -21.90 -7.51 72.97
C PRO A 429 -22.23 -8.99 72.85
N GLY A 430 -23.38 -9.30 72.25
CA GLY A 430 -23.79 -10.67 71.97
C GLY A 430 -23.04 -11.27 70.77
N SER A 431 -23.59 -12.33 70.19
CA SER A 431 -23.04 -12.97 68.99
C SER A 431 -22.97 -11.98 67.81
N GLY A 432 -21.92 -12.09 66.99
CA GLY A 432 -21.71 -11.19 65.85
C GLY A 432 -20.45 -11.53 65.05
N THR A 433 -20.21 -10.76 63.99
CA THR A 433 -19.01 -10.86 63.14
C THR A 433 -18.04 -9.75 63.47
N TYR A 434 -16.76 -10.08 63.58
CA TYR A 434 -15.71 -9.14 63.95
C TYR A 434 -14.49 -9.30 63.05
N ASP A 435 -13.74 -8.22 62.87
CA ASP A 435 -12.51 -8.23 62.09
C ASP A 435 -11.46 -9.16 62.71
N GLU A 436 -10.64 -9.76 61.86
CA GLU A 436 -9.45 -10.49 62.27
C GLU A 436 -8.53 -9.60 63.12
N GLY A 437 -8.18 -10.11 64.30
CA GLY A 437 -7.38 -9.40 65.30
C GLY A 437 -8.16 -8.40 66.16
N ALA A 438 -9.46 -8.22 65.94
CA ALA A 438 -10.28 -7.36 66.81
C ALA A 438 -10.30 -7.89 68.24
N ASN A 439 -10.17 -6.98 69.20
CA ASN A 439 -10.31 -7.27 70.63
C ASN A 439 -11.73 -6.92 71.09
N VAL A 440 -12.55 -7.94 71.29
CA VAL A 440 -13.95 -7.80 71.71
C VAL A 440 -14.04 -7.93 73.22
N THR A 441 -14.37 -6.83 73.91
CA THR A 441 -14.64 -6.86 75.35
C THR A 441 -16.09 -7.21 75.58
N ILE A 442 -16.32 -8.39 76.15
CA ILE A 442 -17.64 -8.89 76.53
C ILE A 442 -17.89 -8.72 78.02
N THR A 443 -19.14 -8.42 78.37
CA THR A 443 -19.61 -8.20 79.74
C THR A 443 -20.85 -9.05 80.01
N VAL A 444 -20.98 -9.59 81.22
CA VAL A 444 -22.21 -10.24 81.68
C VAL A 444 -23.04 -9.32 82.54
N THR A 445 -24.36 -9.43 82.40
CA THR A 445 -25.33 -8.92 83.35
C THR A 445 -26.18 -10.09 83.85
N PRO A 446 -25.99 -10.55 85.11
CA PRO A 446 -26.85 -11.58 85.69
C PRO A 446 -28.31 -11.13 85.73
N ALA A 447 -29.23 -12.06 85.49
CA ALA A 447 -30.65 -11.86 85.71
C ALA A 447 -30.97 -11.89 87.22
N GLU A 448 -32.14 -11.39 87.59
CA GLU A 448 -32.61 -11.45 88.98
C GLU A 448 -32.65 -12.90 89.50
N GLY A 449 -32.15 -13.11 90.71
CA GLY A 449 -32.04 -14.44 91.32
C GLY A 449 -30.94 -15.32 90.72
N TYR A 450 -29.95 -14.74 90.03
CA TYR A 450 -28.75 -15.42 89.57
C TYR A 450 -27.50 -14.62 89.93
N ARG A 451 -26.38 -15.32 90.12
CA ARG A 451 -25.05 -14.70 90.07
C ARG A 451 -24.24 -15.26 88.93
N PHE A 452 -23.32 -14.46 88.41
CA PHE A 452 -22.29 -14.95 87.50
C PHE A 452 -21.33 -15.88 88.26
N ASP A 453 -20.97 -16.99 87.63
CA ASP A 453 -19.97 -17.91 88.16
C ASP A 453 -18.65 -17.76 87.43
N ARG A 454 -18.65 -18.03 86.12
CA ARG A 454 -17.47 -17.97 85.27
C ARG A 454 -17.80 -17.95 83.78
N TRP A 455 -16.80 -17.59 82.99
CA TRP A 455 -16.79 -17.83 81.55
C TRP A 455 -16.37 -19.28 81.24
N GLY A 456 -16.89 -19.80 80.13
CA GLY A 456 -16.46 -21.05 79.52
C GLY A 456 -16.32 -20.92 78.00
N GLY A 457 -15.83 -21.99 77.36
CA GLY A 457 -15.49 -22.00 75.93
C GLY A 457 -14.13 -21.35 75.68
N ASP A 458 -14.09 -20.41 74.72
CA ASP A 458 -12.90 -19.64 74.34
C ASP A 458 -12.58 -18.46 75.30
N ALA A 459 -13.38 -18.28 76.35
CA ALA A 459 -13.12 -17.33 77.44
C ALA A 459 -12.98 -18.07 78.77
N SER A 460 -12.31 -17.45 79.73
CA SER A 460 -12.11 -18.00 81.08
C SER A 460 -12.12 -16.91 82.14
N GLY A 461 -12.14 -17.33 83.41
CA GLY A 461 -12.17 -16.44 84.57
C GLY A 461 -13.58 -16.18 85.11
N ASN A 462 -13.64 -15.55 86.27
CA ASN A 462 -14.85 -15.26 87.05
C ASN A 462 -15.15 -13.76 87.17
N VAL A 463 -14.44 -12.94 86.38
CA VAL A 463 -14.71 -11.51 86.28
C VAL A 463 -15.85 -11.25 85.28
N THR A 464 -16.71 -10.29 85.61
CA THR A 464 -17.91 -9.98 84.81
C THR A 464 -17.60 -9.34 83.45
N SER A 465 -16.33 -9.00 83.18
CA SER A 465 -15.84 -8.43 81.94
C SER A 465 -14.57 -9.16 81.50
N THR A 466 -14.48 -9.57 80.25
CA THR A 466 -13.27 -10.17 79.67
C THR A 466 -13.11 -9.78 78.20
N THR A 467 -11.89 -9.85 77.67
CA THR A 467 -11.57 -9.46 76.29
C THR A 467 -11.13 -10.68 75.49
N ILE A 468 -11.70 -10.82 74.29
CA ILE A 468 -11.43 -11.92 73.36
C ILE A 468 -10.78 -11.35 72.11
N THR A 469 -9.63 -11.89 71.72
CA THR A 469 -9.01 -11.57 70.43
C THR A 469 -9.56 -12.49 69.34
N MET A 470 -10.14 -11.91 68.30
CA MET A 470 -10.79 -12.62 67.19
C MET A 470 -9.77 -13.06 66.15
N ASN A 471 -9.09 -14.19 66.41
CA ASN A 471 -8.14 -14.81 65.48
C ASN A 471 -8.65 -16.12 64.83
N ALA A 472 -9.87 -16.51 65.17
CA ALA A 472 -10.64 -17.63 64.63
C ALA A 472 -12.10 -17.39 65.01
N ASP A 473 -13.03 -18.21 64.51
CA ASP A 473 -14.36 -18.27 65.10
C ASP A 473 -14.26 -18.66 66.58
N LYS A 474 -14.97 -17.93 67.45
CA LYS A 474 -14.93 -18.10 68.90
C LYS A 474 -16.31 -18.39 69.46
N SER A 475 -16.37 -19.25 70.48
CA SER A 475 -17.59 -19.55 71.21
C SER A 475 -17.38 -19.38 72.70
N VAL A 476 -18.21 -18.57 73.34
CA VAL A 476 -18.14 -18.29 74.78
C VAL A 476 -19.47 -18.55 75.46
N THR A 477 -19.39 -19.08 76.68
CA THR A 477 -20.56 -19.35 77.52
C THR A 477 -20.41 -18.63 78.85
N ALA A 478 -21.34 -17.74 79.17
CA ALA A 478 -21.47 -17.19 80.50
C ALA A 478 -22.24 -18.18 81.38
N ILE A 479 -21.58 -18.69 82.41
CA ILE A 479 -22.17 -19.66 83.35
C ILE A 479 -22.70 -18.89 84.56
N PHE A 480 -23.97 -19.12 84.88
CA PHE A 480 -24.66 -18.52 86.02
C PHE A 480 -25.12 -19.61 86.98
N ILE A 481 -25.20 -19.26 88.25
CA ILE A 481 -25.74 -20.11 89.31
C ILE A 481 -27.00 -19.43 89.84
N LYS A 482 -28.09 -20.20 89.93
CA LYS A 482 -29.35 -19.73 90.52
C LYS A 482 -29.11 -19.47 92.01
N LEU A 483 -29.67 -18.39 92.53
CA LEU A 483 -29.66 -18.05 93.95
C LEU A 483 -31.05 -18.32 94.55
N TYR A 484 -31.06 -18.96 95.70
CA TYR A 484 -32.26 -19.14 96.52
C TYR A 484 -32.12 -18.41 97.85
N THR A 485 -33.23 -17.86 98.36
CA THR A 485 -33.25 -17.16 99.64
C THR A 485 -33.48 -18.14 100.79
N LEU A 486 -32.68 -18.01 101.85
CA LEU A 486 -32.89 -18.67 103.14
C LEU A 486 -33.32 -17.63 104.18
N THR A 487 -34.49 -17.84 104.77
CA THR A 487 -35.02 -17.03 105.86
C THR A 487 -35.17 -17.91 107.10
N ILE A 488 -34.53 -17.51 108.18
CA ILE A 488 -34.58 -18.16 109.48
C ILE A 488 -35.18 -17.18 110.48
N THR A 489 -36.18 -17.66 111.21
CA THR A 489 -36.82 -16.97 112.33
C THR A 489 -36.56 -17.71 113.63
N VAL A 490 -36.50 -16.99 114.75
CA VAL A 490 -36.33 -17.57 116.09
C VAL A 490 -37.57 -17.21 116.90
N SER A 491 -38.18 -18.20 117.55
CA SER A 491 -39.39 -18.01 118.34
C SER A 491 -39.31 -18.72 119.70
N PRO A 492 -39.46 -18.00 120.83
CA PRO A 492 -39.52 -16.53 120.90
C PRO A 492 -38.16 -15.90 120.50
N PRO A 493 -38.11 -14.64 120.03
CA PRO A 493 -36.86 -14.01 119.55
C PRO A 493 -35.72 -13.98 120.59
N GLU A 494 -36.05 -13.91 121.88
CA GLU A 494 -35.12 -13.98 123.00
C GLU A 494 -34.70 -15.41 123.37
N GLY A 495 -35.31 -16.43 122.77
CA GLY A 495 -35.12 -17.83 123.12
C GLY A 495 -33.77 -18.43 122.68
N GLY A 496 -33.10 -17.81 121.71
CA GLY A 496 -31.80 -18.27 121.24
C GLY A 496 -31.29 -17.56 119.99
N VAL A 497 -30.25 -18.14 119.39
CA VAL A 497 -29.64 -17.67 118.13
C VAL A 497 -29.39 -18.84 117.19
N VAL A 498 -29.22 -18.54 115.91
CA VAL A 498 -28.83 -19.52 114.88
C VAL A 498 -27.46 -19.18 114.31
N SER A 499 -26.69 -20.19 113.92
CA SER A 499 -25.30 -20.03 113.44
C SER A 499 -25.15 -19.42 112.06
N THR A 500 -26.22 -19.37 111.27
CA THR A 500 -26.25 -18.86 109.90
C THR A 500 -27.19 -17.67 109.77
N ALA A 501 -26.81 -16.71 108.94
CA ALA A 501 -27.59 -15.51 108.68
C ALA A 501 -28.57 -15.72 107.51
N ASN A 502 -29.65 -14.94 107.50
CA ASN A 502 -30.54 -14.86 106.35
C ASN A 502 -29.79 -14.30 105.15
N GLY A 503 -30.11 -14.78 103.95
CA GLY A 503 -29.44 -14.34 102.74
C GLY A 503 -29.75 -15.18 101.51
N THR A 504 -28.95 -14.99 100.47
CA THR A 504 -29.03 -15.77 99.23
C THR A 504 -27.90 -16.79 99.19
N TYR A 505 -28.23 -18.01 98.77
CA TYR A 505 -27.31 -19.12 98.66
C TYR A 505 -27.38 -19.72 97.26
N ASP A 506 -26.27 -20.29 96.81
CA ASP A 506 -26.19 -20.99 95.53
C ASP A 506 -27.13 -22.19 95.49
N GLU A 507 -27.73 -22.43 94.34
CA GLU A 507 -28.46 -23.67 94.07
C GLU A 507 -27.58 -24.90 94.34
N GLY A 508 -28.12 -25.82 95.15
CA GLY A 508 -27.43 -27.01 95.60
C GLY A 508 -26.46 -26.79 96.76
N ALA A 509 -26.30 -25.56 97.28
CA ALA A 509 -25.48 -25.32 98.46
C ALA A 509 -26.05 -26.07 99.67
N SER A 510 -25.17 -26.73 100.42
CA SER A 510 -25.50 -27.34 101.71
C SER A 510 -25.23 -26.34 102.83
N VAL A 511 -26.28 -25.96 103.57
CA VAL A 511 -26.20 -25.00 104.67
C VAL A 511 -26.44 -25.74 105.99
N THR A 512 -25.45 -25.73 106.88
CA THR A 512 -25.59 -26.27 108.24
C THR A 512 -26.02 -25.15 109.18
N ILE A 513 -27.14 -25.36 109.87
CA ILE A 513 -27.77 -24.43 110.78
C ILE A 513 -27.77 -25.07 112.17
N THR A 514 -27.24 -24.35 113.15
CA THR A 514 -27.22 -24.78 114.55
C THR A 514 -27.97 -23.76 115.39
N ALA A 515 -29.00 -24.23 116.10
CA ALA A 515 -29.74 -23.47 117.09
C ALA A 515 -29.03 -23.56 118.46
N THR A 516 -28.70 -22.40 119.02
CA THR A 516 -28.10 -22.27 120.35
C THR A 516 -29.07 -21.54 121.25
N ALA A 517 -29.57 -22.21 122.29
CA ALA A 517 -30.50 -21.62 123.23
C ALA A 517 -29.85 -20.52 124.06
N ALA A 518 -30.61 -19.45 124.33
CA ALA A 518 -30.23 -18.44 125.30
C ALA A 518 -30.41 -18.98 126.73
N GLU A 519 -29.85 -18.28 127.71
CA GLU A 519 -30.03 -18.64 129.12
C GLU A 519 -31.52 -18.69 129.49
N GLY A 520 -31.93 -19.76 130.16
CA GLY A 520 -33.33 -19.99 130.56
C GLY A 520 -34.22 -20.64 129.49
N TYR A 521 -33.66 -21.01 128.32
CA TYR A 521 -34.37 -21.71 127.25
C TYR A 521 -33.68 -23.02 126.88
N VAL A 522 -34.45 -23.93 126.28
CA VAL A 522 -33.94 -25.11 125.57
C VAL A 522 -34.47 -25.12 124.14
N PHE A 523 -33.66 -25.60 123.20
CA PHE A 523 -34.11 -25.83 121.84
C PHE A 523 -35.13 -26.98 121.84
N ASP A 524 -36.28 -26.76 121.22
CA ASP A 524 -37.35 -27.75 121.15
C ASP A 524 -37.34 -28.45 119.78
N HIS A 525 -37.60 -27.70 118.71
CA HIS A 525 -37.58 -28.23 117.35
C HIS A 525 -37.48 -27.14 116.27
N TRP A 526 -37.23 -27.57 115.03
CA TRP A 526 -37.35 -26.77 113.83
C TRP A 526 -38.75 -26.89 113.23
N GLU A 527 -39.33 -25.78 112.75
CA GLU A 527 -40.54 -25.72 111.94
C GLU A 527 -40.27 -25.10 110.56
N GLY A 528 -41.20 -25.28 109.62
CA GLY A 528 -41.16 -24.68 108.28
C GLY A 528 -40.74 -25.68 107.20
N ASP A 529 -39.84 -25.28 106.30
CA ASP A 529 -39.37 -26.11 105.19
C ASP A 529 -38.48 -27.27 105.65
N VAL A 530 -38.01 -27.24 106.90
CA VAL A 530 -37.30 -28.34 107.55
C VAL A 530 -37.80 -28.51 108.98
N THR A 531 -38.02 -29.76 109.37
CA THR A 531 -38.52 -30.13 110.69
C THR A 531 -37.57 -31.10 111.37
N GLY A 532 -37.41 -30.99 112.69
CA GLY A 532 -36.60 -31.93 113.47
C GLY A 532 -36.28 -31.43 114.86
N THR A 533 -35.94 -32.35 115.76
CA THR A 533 -35.60 -32.06 117.17
C THR A 533 -34.09 -31.94 117.40
N ASP A 534 -33.28 -32.26 116.39
CA ASP A 534 -31.84 -32.06 116.48
C ASP A 534 -31.51 -30.56 116.36
N ALA A 535 -30.77 -30.03 117.33
CA ALA A 535 -30.38 -28.62 117.37
C ALA A 535 -29.52 -28.21 116.16
N THR A 536 -28.92 -29.17 115.44
CA THR A 536 -28.19 -28.92 114.19
C THR A 536 -28.87 -29.62 113.03
N VAL A 537 -29.11 -28.89 111.96
CA VAL A 537 -29.70 -29.40 110.72
C VAL A 537 -28.90 -28.97 109.51
N THR A 538 -28.77 -29.84 108.51
CA THR A 538 -28.15 -29.51 107.21
C THR A 538 -29.24 -29.52 106.14
N ILE A 539 -29.36 -28.42 105.42
CA ILE A 539 -30.35 -28.25 104.36
C ILE A 539 -29.66 -28.08 103.01
N THR A 540 -30.27 -28.57 101.93
CA THR A 540 -29.84 -28.28 100.57
C THR A 540 -30.72 -27.18 99.98
N MET A 541 -30.09 -26.16 99.40
CA MET A 541 -30.78 -25.04 98.76
C MET A 541 -31.24 -25.43 97.34
N ASP A 542 -32.36 -26.15 97.26
CA ASP A 542 -33.04 -26.53 96.00
C ASP A 542 -34.27 -25.66 95.67
N GLY A 543 -34.51 -24.64 96.49
CA GLY A 543 -35.60 -23.67 96.41
C GLY A 543 -35.45 -22.63 97.51
N ASN A 544 -36.29 -21.59 97.50
CA ASN A 544 -36.36 -20.66 98.64
C ASN A 544 -36.82 -21.42 99.89
N LYS A 545 -36.14 -21.20 101.02
CA LYS A 545 -36.39 -21.91 102.28
C LYS A 545 -36.72 -20.93 103.42
N ASN A 546 -37.66 -21.31 104.26
CA ASN A 546 -38.10 -20.61 105.46
C ASN A 546 -38.12 -21.60 106.64
N LEU A 547 -37.35 -21.32 107.69
CA LEU A 547 -37.27 -22.16 108.88
C LEU A 547 -37.52 -21.32 110.14
N THR A 548 -38.14 -21.91 111.15
CA THR A 548 -38.24 -21.33 112.49
C THR A 548 -37.58 -22.23 113.51
N ALA A 549 -36.64 -21.69 114.30
CA ALA A 549 -36.11 -22.36 115.49
C ALA A 549 -37.06 -22.09 116.67
N ILE A 550 -37.70 -23.13 117.20
CA ILE A 550 -38.58 -23.04 118.35
C ILE A 550 -37.79 -23.34 119.63
N PHE A 551 -37.86 -22.41 120.58
CA PHE A 551 -37.29 -22.55 121.91
C PHE A 551 -38.40 -22.50 122.96
N VAL A 552 -38.25 -23.30 124.00
CA VAL A 552 -39.18 -23.32 125.14
C VAL A 552 -38.42 -23.01 126.43
N PRO A 553 -39.05 -22.41 127.45
CA PRO A 553 -38.40 -22.18 128.73
C PRO A 553 -37.82 -23.47 129.30
N SER A 554 -36.59 -23.41 129.80
CA SER A 554 -35.96 -24.53 130.50
C SER A 554 -36.76 -24.82 131.78
N PRO A 555 -37.19 -26.07 132.02
CA PRO A 555 -37.91 -26.44 133.24
C PRO A 555 -37.09 -26.23 134.53
#